data_AF-A0A7W6RS04-F1
#
_entry.id   AF-A0A7W6RS04-F1
#
_cell.length_a   1.000
_cell.length_b   1.000
_cell.length_c   1.000
_cell.angle_alpha   90.00
_cell.angle_beta   90.00
_cell.angle_gamma   90.00
#
_symmetry.space_group_name_H-M   'P 1'
#
loop_
_entity.id
_entity.type
_entity.pdbx_description
1 polymer ?
#
loop_
_entity_poly.entity_id
_entity_poly.type
_entity_poly.pdbx_seq_one_letter_code
_entity_poly.pdbx_strand_id
1 'polypeptide(L)' 'MQQKYNPVIARNIPAEMAELARERGEGLTRRELREQGYTDEEIDRHHHDASILFARSSLRRVA' A
#
# COMPACT_ATOMS: atom_id res chain seq x y z
N MET A 1 -7.92 -35.08 -11.93
CA MET A 1 -8.52 -33.79 -11.55
C MET A 1 -7.42 -32.75 -11.55
N GLN A 2 -7.40 -31.82 -12.51
CA GLN A 2 -6.39 -30.77 -12.56
C GLN A 2 -6.80 -29.66 -11.59
N GLN A 3 -6.08 -29.49 -10.48
CA GLN A 3 -6.21 -28.32 -9.61
C GLN A 3 -5.86 -27.08 -10.44
N LYS A 4 -6.87 -26.27 -10.74
CA LYS A 4 -6.74 -24.98 -11.39
C LYS A 4 -6.01 -24.05 -10.41
N TYR A 5 -4.69 -23.95 -10.52
CA TYR A 5 -3.88 -23.00 -9.77
C TYR A 5 -4.37 -21.60 -10.16
N ASN A 6 -5.16 -20.98 -9.28
CA ASN A 6 -5.49 -19.57 -9.37
C ASN A 6 -4.42 -18.87 -8.54
N PRO A 7 -3.38 -18.25 -9.15
CA PRO A 7 -2.50 -17.39 -8.38
C PRO A 7 -3.36 -16.20 -7.96
N VAL A 8 -3.95 -16.29 -6.77
CA VAL A 8 -4.33 -15.10 -6.03
C VAL A 8 -3.00 -14.38 -5.87
N ILE A 9 -2.72 -13.44 -6.77
CA ILE A 9 -1.58 -12.54 -6.64
C ILE A 9 -1.79 -11.92 -5.28
N ALA A 10 -0.98 -12.32 -4.29
CA ALA A 10 -1.14 -11.86 -2.93
C ALA A 10 -1.06 -10.34 -2.98
N ARG A 11 -2.18 -9.69 -2.68
CA ARG A 11 -2.32 -8.24 -2.78
C ARG A 11 -1.25 -7.61 -1.89
N ASN A 12 -0.35 -6.83 -2.48
CA ASN A 12 0.73 -6.19 -1.72
C ASN A 12 0.21 -4.86 -1.17
N ILE A 13 -0.61 -4.94 -0.12
CA ILE A 13 -1.27 -3.80 0.50
C ILE A 13 -0.28 -2.67 0.88
N PRO A 14 0.90 -2.95 1.49
CA PRO A 14 1.89 -1.90 1.74
C PRO A 14 2.33 -1.14 0.49
N ALA A 15 2.56 -1.85 -0.61
CA ALA A 15 2.98 -1.23 -1.88
C ALA A 15 1.86 -0.38 -2.48
N GLU A 16 0.63 -0.86 -2.44
CA GLU A 16 -0.53 -0.10 -2.93
C GLU A 16 -0.78 1.17 -2.11
N MET A 17 -0.69 1.09 -0.77
CA MET A 17 -0.80 2.26 0.10
C MET A 17 0.32 3.29 -0.17
N ALA A 18 1.54 2.81 -0.41
CA ALA A 18 2.69 3.67 -0.72
C ALA A 18 2.56 4.35 -2.10
N GLU A 19 2.09 3.62 -3.12
CA GLU A 19 1.81 4.17 -4.44
C GLU A 19 0.68 5.20 -4.37
N LEU A 20 -0.40 4.93 -3.62
CA LEU A 20 -1.49 5.88 -3.46
C LEU A 20 -1.02 7.18 -2.76
N ALA A 21 -0.18 7.08 -1.73
CA ALA A 21 0.44 8.25 -1.09
C ALA A 21 1.36 9.01 -2.06
N ARG A 22 2.05 8.28 -2.95
CA ARG A 22 2.88 8.86 -4.00
C ARG A 22 2.06 9.61 -5.05
N GLU A 23 0.94 9.05 -5.48
CA GLU A 23 0.01 9.68 -6.42
C GLU A 23 -0.56 10.99 -5.86
N ARG A 24 -0.86 11.03 -4.55
CA ARG A 24 -1.29 12.27 -3.87
C ARG A 24 -0.16 13.26 -3.60
N GLY A 25 1.08 12.78 -3.53
CA GLY A 25 2.24 13.60 -3.18
C GLY A 25 2.36 13.91 -1.68
N GLU A 26 1.51 13.31 -0.86
CA GLU A 26 1.48 13.47 0.59
C GLU A 26 1.17 12.14 1.29
N GLY A 27 1.50 12.04 2.59
CA GLY A 27 1.16 10.87 3.39
C GLY A 27 -0.36 10.78 3.60
N LEU A 28 -0.92 9.58 3.42
CA LEU A 28 -2.36 9.35 3.60
C LEU A 28 -2.73 9.20 5.07
N THR A 29 -3.81 9.83 5.48
CA THR A 29 -4.42 9.60 6.78
C THR A 29 -5.23 8.30 6.80
N ARG A 30 -5.46 7.77 8.00
CA ARG A 30 -6.34 6.61 8.23
C ARG A 30 -7.72 6.79 7.60
N ARG A 31 -8.28 8.01 7.66
CA ARG A 31 -9.59 8.31 7.07
C ARG A 31 -9.56 8.15 5.56
N GLU A 32 -8.56 8.69 4.89
CA GLU A 32 -8.43 8.60 3.43
C GLU A 32 -8.21 7.16 2.96
N LEU A 33 -7.42 6.37 3.71
CA LEU A 33 -7.27 4.95 3.41
C LEU A 33 -8.62 4.20 3.52
N ARG A 34 -9.45 4.53 4.51
CA ARG A 34 -10.81 3.96 4.58
C ARG A 34 -11.71 4.38 3.42
N GLU A 35 -11.63 5.64 2.98
CA GLU A 35 -12.36 6.11 1.80
C GLU A 35 -11.95 5.36 0.51
N GLN A 36 -10.73 4.83 0.49
CA GLN A 36 -10.19 4.01 -0.61
C GLN A 36 -10.51 2.52 -0.46
N GLY A 37 -11.27 2.14 0.57
CA GLY A 37 -11.73 0.78 0.81
C GLY A 37 -10.79 -0.10 1.63
N TYR A 38 -9.74 0.46 2.24
CA TYR A 38 -8.93 -0.29 3.20
C TYR A 38 -9.67 -0.45 4.53
N THR A 39 -9.56 -1.64 5.12
CA THR A 39 -10.06 -1.90 6.46
C THR A 39 -9.11 -1.37 7.52
N ASP A 40 -9.63 -1.09 8.72
CA ASP A 40 -8.81 -0.64 9.84
C ASP A 40 -7.71 -1.66 10.21
N GLU A 41 -7.96 -2.95 10.06
CA GLU A 41 -6.96 -4.01 10.30
C GLU A 41 -5.83 -4.03 9.25
N GLU A 42 -6.14 -3.76 7.98
CA GLU A 42 -5.13 -3.65 6.93
C GLU A 42 -4.27 -2.41 7.14
N ILE A 43 -4.89 -1.29 7.52
CA ILE A 43 -4.18 -0.05 7.84
C ILE A 43 -3.25 -0.27 9.02
N ASP A 44 -3.73 -0.82 10.13
CA ASP A 44 -2.89 -1.04 11.32
C ASP A 44 -1.73 -1.99 11.02
N ARG A 45 -1.97 -3.05 10.24
CA ARG A 45 -0.91 -4.01 9.85
C ARG A 45 0.11 -3.46 8.87
N HIS A 46 -0.30 -2.58 7.95
CA HIS A 46 0.52 -2.24 6.77
C HIS A 46 0.96 -0.76 6.69
N HIS A 47 0.40 0.14 7.51
CA HIS A 47 0.72 1.57 7.45
C HIS A 47 2.22 1.87 7.66
N HIS A 48 2.88 1.11 8.54
CA HIS A 48 4.29 1.29 8.83
C HIS A 48 5.16 0.93 7.61
N ASP A 49 4.94 -0.25 7.03
CA ASP A 49 5.65 -0.72 5.85
C ASP A 49 5.39 0.20 4.64
N ALA A 50 4.15 0.65 4.45
CA ALA A 50 3.79 1.60 3.41
C ALA A 50 4.55 2.93 3.57
N SER A 51 4.69 3.43 4.80
CA SER A 51 5.44 4.66 5.09
C SER A 51 6.92 4.52 4.74
N ILE A 52 7.52 3.36 5.04
CA ILE A 52 8.90 3.05 4.67
C ILE A 52 9.06 3.02 3.14
N LEU A 53 8.15 2.33 2.44
CA LEU A 53 8.16 2.24 0.97
C LEU A 53 8.00 3.62 0.32
N PHE A 54 7.06 4.43 0.80
CA PHE A 54 6.86 5.80 0.34
C PHE A 54 8.12 6.66 0.55
N ALA A 55 8.70 6.65 1.75
CA ALA A 55 9.92 7.41 2.05
C ALA A 55 11.09 6.98 1.15
N ARG A 56 11.30 5.67 0.94
CA ARG A 56 12.31 5.14 0.03
C ARG A 56 12.08 5.59 -1.42
N SER A 57 10.82 5.63 -1.86
CA SER A 57 10.45 6.11 -3.20
C SER A 57 10.73 7.62 -3.38
N SER A 58 10.50 8.42 -2.34
CA SER A 58 10.71 9.87 -2.35
C SER A 58 12.19 10.24 -2.38
N LEU A 59 13.03 9.52 -1.64
CA LEU A 59 14.49 9.71 -1.67
C LEU A 59 15.10 9.41 -3.06
N ARG A 60 14.51 8.47 -3.81
CA ARG A 60 15.02 8.07 -5.13
C ARG A 60 14.81 9.13 -6.23
N ARG A 61 13.99 10.16 -5.99
CA ARG A 61 13.84 11.29 -6.93
C ARG A 61 14.99 12.32 -6.84
N VAL A 62 15.82 12.25 -5.81
CA VAL A 62 16.87 13.24 -5.53
C VAL A 62 18.27 12.75 -5.96
N ALA A 63 18.36 11.60 -6.63
CA ALA A 63 19.60 10.99 -7.10
C ALA A 63 19.73 11.05 -8.63
#